data_AF-A0A3A6FXB5-F1
#
_entry.id   AF-A0A3A6FXB5-F1
#
_cell.length_a   1.000
_cell.length_b   1.000
_cell.length_c   1.000
_cell.angle_alpha   90.00
_cell.angle_beta   90.00
_cell.angle_gamma   90.00
#
_symmetry.space_group_name_H-M   'P 1'
#
loop_
_entity.id
_entity.type
_entity.pdbx_description
1 polymer ?
#
loop_
_entity_poly.entity_id
_entity_poly.type
_entity_poly.pdbx_seq_one_letter_code
_entity_poly.pdbx_strand_id
1 'polypeptide(L)'
;MGKSLDEIAIQLKECNKKVQLIYAFNGTGKTRLSRAFKELIAPKNELEEENGLASKKILYYNAFTEDLFYWDNDLDNDTNLKLKIHPNAFTEWVFVEQGQELNVISNFQEYINNHALTPKFNEDFSEVTFSLKKGNDEDIENIKISKGEESNFVWSIFYSLLEQVVSVLNVPEESDRETDKLNQLEYIFIDDPVTSLDDNHLIQMAVNLSDVIRKSESDLKFIITTHSPLFYNVLYNELKIKNNGYMLEKNEDGSYELDTKFGDSNENFSYHHHLIGILKRAIEENKVEKYHFTLLRNLYEKAANFLGYEKWSDLLPDDKEVYAKRVMNFYSHRTLLNEEVKEPTEAEKQTVKLLLEHLIDNAKFWKEAE
;
A
#
# COMPACT_ATOMS: atom_id res chain seq x y z
N MET A 1 11.35 11.01 21.80
CA MET A 1 10.25 10.41 22.58
C MET A 1 9.34 9.78 21.57
N GLY A 2 9.27 8.46 21.52
CA GLY A 2 8.42 7.79 20.54
C GLY A 2 6.93 7.89 20.92
N LYS A 3 6.07 7.81 19.92
CA LYS A 3 4.61 7.98 20.01
C LYS A 3 3.87 6.63 19.97
N SER A 4 2.62 6.59 20.41
CA SER A 4 1.69 5.50 20.09
C SER A 4 1.03 5.70 18.72
N LEU A 5 0.42 4.66 18.14
CA LEU A 5 -0.35 4.82 16.90
C LEU A 5 -1.56 5.75 17.07
N ASP A 6 -2.15 5.83 18.27
CA ASP A 6 -3.25 6.74 18.57
C ASP A 6 -2.77 8.19 18.52
N GLU A 7 -1.58 8.48 19.06
CA GLU A 7 -0.95 9.80 18.98
C GLU A 7 -0.59 10.16 17.53
N ILE A 8 -0.16 9.18 16.72
CA ILE A 8 0.08 9.37 15.29
C ILE A 8 -1.25 9.67 14.57
N ALA A 9 -2.33 8.94 14.88
CA ALA A 9 -3.65 9.19 14.31
C ALA A 9 -4.18 10.59 14.65
N ILE A 10 -3.98 11.06 15.89
CA ILE A 10 -4.29 12.43 16.32
C ILE A 10 -3.48 13.43 15.48
N GLN A 11 -2.16 13.22 15.35
CA GLN A 11 -1.30 14.07 14.54
C GLN A 11 -1.79 14.17 13.07
N LEU A 12 -2.20 13.04 12.46
CA LEU A 12 -2.75 13.01 11.10
C LEU A 12 -4.07 13.80 10.99
N LYS A 13 -4.92 13.73 12.02
CA LYS A 13 -6.18 14.49 12.05
C LYS A 13 -5.93 15.99 12.14
N GLU A 14 -5.00 16.40 12.99
CA GLU A 14 -4.66 17.81 13.25
C GLU A 14 -3.87 18.48 12.12
N CYS A 15 -3.22 17.69 11.25
CA CYS A 15 -2.40 18.21 10.15
C CYS A 15 -3.18 19.09 9.14
N ASN A 16 -4.51 18.94 9.08
CA ASN A 16 -5.43 19.67 8.21
C ASN A 16 -4.95 19.80 6.75
N LYS A 17 -4.45 18.70 6.19
CA LYS A 17 -4.05 18.60 4.78
C LYS A 17 -5.08 17.79 4.01
N LYS A 18 -5.37 18.21 2.78
CA LYS A 18 -6.25 17.49 1.86
C LYS A 18 -5.72 16.09 1.52
N VAL A 19 -4.41 15.97 1.33
CA VAL A 19 -3.75 14.70 1.06
C VAL A 19 -2.56 14.53 1.99
N GLN A 20 -2.48 13.37 2.64
CA GLN A 20 -1.36 12.92 3.46
C GLN A 20 -0.89 11.57 2.93
N LEU A 21 0.37 11.49 2.51
CA LEU A 21 0.96 10.30 1.94
C LEU A 21 2.02 9.75 2.89
N ILE A 22 1.92 8.48 3.26
CA ILE A 22 2.74 7.86 4.30
C ILE A 22 3.40 6.61 3.75
N TYR A 23 4.72 6.62 3.70
CA TYR A 23 5.50 5.42 3.46
C TYR A 23 5.71 4.67 4.78
N ALA A 24 5.59 3.33 4.77
CA ALA A 24 6.00 2.51 5.90
C ALA A 24 6.32 1.08 5.46
N PHE A 25 7.40 0.51 5.99
CA PHE A 25 7.75 -0.88 5.74
C PHE A 25 6.64 -1.88 6.14
N ASN A 26 6.74 -3.09 5.60
CA ASN A 26 5.86 -4.18 6.01
C ASN A 26 6.10 -4.53 7.48
N GLY A 27 5.01 -4.77 8.21
CA GLY A 27 5.05 -5.06 9.64
C GLY A 27 5.14 -3.83 10.56
N THR A 28 5.31 -2.60 10.04
CA THR A 28 5.33 -1.38 10.86
C THR A 28 4.00 -1.17 11.61
N GLY A 29 2.87 -1.42 10.94
CA GLY A 29 1.53 -1.30 11.55
C GLY A 29 0.56 -0.38 10.83
N LYS A 30 0.71 -0.17 9.52
CA LYS A 30 -0.17 0.68 8.69
C LYS A 30 -1.67 0.35 8.87
N THR A 31 -2.02 -0.93 8.87
CA THR A 31 -3.41 -1.37 9.09
C THR A 31 -3.92 -1.07 10.50
N ARG A 32 -3.04 -1.09 11.50
CA ARG A 32 -3.42 -0.68 12.88
C ARG A 32 -3.58 0.84 12.97
N LEU A 33 -2.77 1.60 12.23
CA LEU A 33 -2.93 3.05 12.12
C LEU A 33 -4.26 3.42 11.44
N SER A 34 -4.65 2.74 10.35
CA SER A 34 -5.95 2.99 9.70
C SER A 34 -7.13 2.70 10.62
N ARG A 35 -7.00 1.66 11.47
CA ARG A 35 -7.96 1.32 12.52
C ARG A 35 -8.03 2.38 13.63
N ALA A 36 -6.89 2.79 14.18
CA ALA A 36 -6.82 3.85 15.19
C ALA A 36 -7.43 5.16 14.67
N PHE A 37 -7.12 5.51 13.42
CA PHE A 37 -7.70 6.70 12.78
C PHE A 37 -9.22 6.58 12.59
N LYS A 38 -9.72 5.42 12.15
CA LYS A 38 -11.17 5.15 12.07
C LYS A 38 -11.84 5.34 13.43
N GLU A 39 -11.30 4.75 14.48
CA GLU A 39 -11.85 4.82 15.84
C GLU A 39 -11.82 6.25 16.41
N LEU A 40 -10.84 7.08 16.01
CA LEU A 40 -10.76 8.49 16.36
C LEU A 40 -11.81 9.38 15.67
N ILE A 41 -12.18 9.05 14.42
CA ILE A 41 -13.12 9.85 13.62
C ILE A 41 -14.58 9.41 13.83
N ALA A 42 -14.80 8.09 13.90
CA ALA A 42 -16.09 7.45 14.06
C ALA A 42 -15.98 6.37 15.15
N PRO A 43 -16.01 6.76 16.44
CA PRO A 43 -16.00 5.81 17.55
C PRO A 43 -17.22 4.90 17.44
N LYS A 44 -17.05 3.60 17.71
CA LYS A 44 -18.14 2.63 17.65
C LYS A 44 -19.29 3.04 18.59
N ASN A 45 -20.36 3.53 18.00
CA ASN A 45 -21.68 3.66 18.63
C ASN A 45 -22.62 2.69 17.92
N GLU A 46 -23.50 2.01 18.65
CA GLU A 46 -24.45 1.00 18.12
C GLU A 46 -25.32 1.54 16.95
N LEU A 47 -25.51 2.87 16.88
CA LEU A 47 -26.30 3.57 15.85
C LEU A 47 -25.62 3.69 14.46
N GLU A 48 -24.31 3.45 14.33
CA GLU A 48 -23.59 3.56 13.05
C GLU A 48 -23.65 2.28 12.19
N GLU A 49 -24.07 1.16 12.74
CA GLU A 49 -24.27 -0.09 11.99
C GLU A 49 -25.64 -0.12 11.30
N GLU A 50 -26.65 0.58 11.85
CA GLU A 50 -28.01 0.61 11.29
C GLU A 50 -28.21 1.61 10.12
N ASN A 51 -27.40 2.67 10.03
CA ASN A 51 -27.64 3.79 9.09
C ASN A 51 -26.82 3.73 7.78
N GLY A 52 -26.17 2.61 7.48
CA GLY A 52 -25.46 2.39 6.22
C GLY A 52 -24.35 3.43 5.96
N LEU A 53 -24.28 3.95 4.72
CA LEU A 53 -23.26 4.92 4.29
C LEU A 53 -23.49 6.33 4.87
N ALA A 54 -24.76 6.69 5.14
CA ALA A 54 -25.18 8.03 5.59
C ALA A 54 -24.55 8.49 6.91
N SER A 55 -24.22 7.54 7.79
CA SER A 55 -23.59 7.83 9.07
C SER A 55 -22.06 7.71 9.04
N LYS A 56 -21.44 7.40 7.89
CA LYS A 56 -19.99 7.18 7.79
C LYS A 56 -19.26 8.49 7.56
N LYS A 57 -18.46 8.88 8.55
CA LYS A 57 -17.49 9.99 8.43
C LYS A 57 -16.18 9.61 7.76
N ILE A 58 -15.92 8.31 7.63
CA ILE A 58 -14.70 7.78 7.04
C ILE A 58 -14.98 6.51 6.24
N LEU A 59 -14.41 6.46 5.04
CA LEU A 59 -14.30 5.24 4.24
C LEU A 59 -12.86 4.75 4.27
N TYR A 60 -12.68 3.43 4.26
CA TYR A 60 -11.34 2.85 4.28
C TYR A 60 -11.20 1.67 3.31
N TYR A 61 -10.02 1.59 2.71
CA TYR A 61 -9.50 0.41 2.05
C TYR A 61 -8.36 -0.13 2.90
N ASN A 62 -8.45 -1.36 3.39
CA ASN A 62 -7.37 -2.06 4.08
C ASN A 62 -7.65 -3.56 4.02
N ALA A 63 -6.83 -4.38 4.70
CA ALA A 63 -7.02 -5.83 4.76
C ALA A 63 -8.44 -6.26 5.22
N PHE A 64 -9.10 -5.52 6.11
CA PHE A 64 -10.47 -5.83 6.52
C PHE A 64 -11.51 -5.60 5.41
N THR A 65 -11.22 -4.68 4.48
CA THR A 65 -12.05 -4.47 3.28
C THR A 65 -11.89 -5.65 2.32
N GLU A 66 -10.68 -6.17 2.17
CA GLU A 66 -10.43 -7.39 1.37
C GLU A 66 -11.08 -8.62 2.00
N ASP A 67 -11.06 -8.74 3.34
CA ASP A 67 -11.71 -9.83 4.07
C ASP A 67 -13.26 -9.84 3.94
N LEU A 68 -13.87 -8.81 3.36
CA LEU A 68 -15.29 -8.86 2.98
C LEU A 68 -15.55 -9.86 1.85
N PHE A 69 -14.50 -10.25 1.11
CA PHE A 69 -14.55 -11.15 -0.02
C PHE A 69 -13.87 -12.46 0.35
N TYR A 70 -14.57 -13.58 0.17
CA TYR A 70 -14.05 -14.88 0.56
C TYR A 70 -14.49 -15.98 -0.40
N TRP A 71 -13.60 -16.92 -0.66
CA TRP A 71 -13.90 -18.01 -1.59
C TRP A 71 -14.75 -19.09 -0.94
N ASP A 72 -15.84 -19.46 -1.62
CA ASP A 72 -16.47 -20.76 -1.50
C ASP A 72 -15.87 -21.67 -2.58
N ASN A 73 -14.99 -22.58 -2.16
CA ASN A 73 -14.24 -23.43 -3.08
C ASN A 73 -14.98 -24.74 -3.42
N ASP A 74 -16.22 -24.95 -2.97
CA ASP A 74 -16.99 -26.18 -3.27
C ASP A 74 -16.14 -27.45 -3.07
N LEU A 75 -15.53 -27.62 -1.89
CA LEU A 75 -14.51 -28.64 -1.62
C LEU A 75 -14.96 -30.09 -1.93
N ASP A 76 -16.26 -30.32 -1.99
CA ASP A 76 -16.85 -31.63 -2.24
C ASP A 76 -16.88 -31.98 -3.75
N ASN A 77 -17.06 -30.99 -4.65
CA ASN A 77 -17.22 -31.23 -6.09
C ASN A 77 -16.23 -30.44 -6.98
N ASP A 78 -15.58 -29.40 -6.47
CA ASP A 78 -14.61 -28.54 -7.16
C ASP A 78 -15.15 -27.96 -8.49
N THR A 79 -16.46 -27.65 -8.52
CA THR A 79 -17.16 -27.27 -9.77
C THR A 79 -17.84 -25.89 -9.69
N ASN A 80 -18.24 -25.45 -8.50
CA ASN A 80 -18.95 -24.18 -8.29
C ASN A 80 -18.09 -23.17 -7.53
N LEU A 81 -16.88 -22.92 -8.03
CA LEU A 81 -15.95 -21.95 -7.44
C LEU A 81 -16.53 -20.53 -7.56
N LYS A 82 -16.77 -19.91 -6.41
CA LYS A 82 -17.32 -18.56 -6.35
C LYS A 82 -16.73 -17.74 -5.22
N LEU A 83 -16.60 -16.44 -5.47
CA LEU A 83 -16.21 -15.46 -4.47
C LEU A 83 -17.49 -14.90 -3.85
N LYS A 84 -17.66 -15.08 -2.54
CA LYS A 84 -18.78 -14.53 -1.77
C LYS A 84 -18.42 -13.18 -1.19
N ILE A 85 -19.43 -12.34 -1.04
CA ILE A 85 -19.33 -10.99 -0.51
C ILE A 85 -20.15 -10.93 0.79
N HIS A 86 -19.51 -10.58 1.90
CA HIS A 86 -20.22 -10.30 3.14
C HIS A 86 -21.14 -9.08 2.97
N PRO A 87 -22.40 -9.11 3.43
CA PRO A 87 -23.29 -7.94 3.35
C PRO A 87 -22.66 -6.72 3.99
N ASN A 88 -22.56 -5.63 3.23
CA ASN A 88 -21.98 -4.38 3.70
C ASN A 88 -22.52 -3.20 2.87
N ALA A 89 -22.59 -2.02 3.50
CA ALA A 89 -23.14 -0.82 2.88
C ALA A 89 -22.33 -0.33 1.66
N PHE A 90 -21.05 -0.69 1.56
CA PHE A 90 -20.19 -0.25 0.47
C PHE A 90 -20.52 -1.00 -0.83
N THR A 91 -20.60 -2.33 -0.81
CA THR A 91 -20.93 -3.10 -2.02
C THR A 91 -22.39 -2.94 -2.41
N GLU A 92 -23.30 -2.78 -1.44
CA GLU A 92 -24.70 -2.42 -1.69
C GLU A 92 -24.80 -1.08 -2.45
N TRP A 93 -24.08 -0.06 -1.99
CA TRP A 93 -24.03 1.23 -2.68
C TRP A 93 -23.50 1.10 -4.11
N VAL A 94 -22.35 0.43 -4.30
CA VAL A 94 -21.68 0.32 -5.61
C VAL A 94 -22.55 -0.45 -6.61
N PHE A 95 -23.14 -1.57 -6.22
CA PHE A 95 -23.80 -2.46 -7.16
C PHE A 95 -25.32 -2.25 -7.23
N VAL A 96 -26.00 -2.18 -6.09
CA VAL A 96 -27.46 -2.13 -6.05
C VAL A 96 -27.96 -0.71 -6.30
N GLU A 97 -27.37 0.28 -5.64
CA GLU A 97 -27.84 1.67 -5.77
C GLU A 97 -27.29 2.38 -7.00
N GLN A 98 -25.99 2.21 -7.27
CA GLN A 98 -25.28 2.94 -8.32
C GLN A 98 -25.06 2.15 -9.62
N GLY A 99 -25.32 0.84 -9.64
CA GLY A 99 -25.21 0.02 -10.85
C GLY A 99 -23.80 0.02 -11.49
N GLN A 100 -22.74 0.09 -10.68
CA GLN A 100 -21.36 0.27 -11.17
C GLN A 100 -20.70 -1.03 -11.67
N GLU A 101 -21.44 -2.12 -11.83
CA GLU A 101 -20.92 -3.44 -12.25
C GLU A 101 -20.00 -3.33 -13.48
N LEU A 102 -20.43 -2.64 -14.54
CA LEU A 102 -19.65 -2.52 -15.77
C LEU A 102 -18.35 -1.75 -15.57
N ASN A 103 -18.35 -0.71 -14.73
CA ASN A 103 -17.15 0.07 -14.41
C ASN A 103 -16.17 -0.77 -13.59
N VAL A 104 -16.68 -1.54 -12.61
CA VAL A 104 -15.87 -2.48 -11.83
C VAL A 104 -15.21 -3.51 -12.75
N ILE A 105 -15.96 -4.10 -13.69
CA ILE A 105 -15.43 -5.08 -14.65
C ILE A 105 -14.35 -4.44 -15.55
N SER A 106 -14.60 -3.24 -16.09
CA SER A 106 -13.64 -2.53 -16.94
C SER A 106 -12.35 -2.23 -16.19
N ASN A 107 -12.47 -1.61 -15.01
CA ASN A 107 -11.34 -1.27 -14.15
C ASN A 107 -10.53 -2.52 -13.78
N PHE A 108 -11.21 -3.62 -13.41
CA PHE A 108 -10.55 -4.88 -13.10
C PHE A 108 -9.74 -5.41 -14.27
N GLN A 109 -10.34 -5.49 -15.46
CA GLN A 109 -9.69 -5.98 -16.67
C GLN A 109 -8.49 -5.13 -17.10
N GLU A 110 -8.58 -3.81 -16.91
CA GLU A 110 -7.46 -2.89 -17.14
C GLU A 110 -6.31 -3.14 -16.14
N TYR A 111 -6.60 -3.28 -14.84
CA TYR A 111 -5.57 -3.50 -13.82
C TYR A 111 -4.88 -4.86 -13.90
N ILE A 112 -5.49 -5.86 -14.53
CA ILE A 112 -4.85 -7.16 -14.78
C ILE A 112 -4.36 -7.29 -16.24
N ASN A 113 -4.61 -6.28 -17.08
CA ASN A 113 -4.35 -6.28 -18.52
C ASN A 113 -4.88 -7.56 -19.23
N ASN A 114 -6.11 -7.95 -18.91
CA ASN A 114 -6.73 -9.17 -19.43
C ASN A 114 -8.26 -9.01 -19.59
N HIS A 115 -8.68 -8.59 -20.78
CA HIS A 115 -10.10 -8.44 -21.14
C HIS A 115 -10.84 -9.76 -21.39
N ALA A 116 -10.14 -10.90 -21.40
CA ALA A 116 -10.79 -12.20 -21.54
C ALA A 116 -11.35 -12.71 -20.21
N LEU A 117 -10.77 -12.28 -19.08
CA LEU A 117 -11.23 -12.62 -17.74
C LEU A 117 -12.38 -11.71 -17.33
N THR A 118 -13.56 -12.28 -17.08
CA THR A 118 -14.79 -11.53 -16.80
C THR A 118 -15.40 -11.99 -15.48
N PRO A 119 -15.54 -11.11 -14.47
CA PRO A 119 -16.39 -11.33 -13.30
C PRO A 119 -17.86 -11.35 -13.70
N LYS A 120 -18.66 -12.23 -13.09
CA LYS A 120 -20.10 -12.36 -13.29
C LYS A 120 -20.78 -12.36 -11.93
N PHE A 121 -21.61 -11.35 -11.68
CA PHE A 121 -22.35 -11.23 -10.43
C PHE A 121 -23.65 -12.03 -10.51
N ASN A 122 -24.10 -12.55 -9.37
CA ASN A 122 -25.45 -13.08 -9.24
C ASN A 122 -26.47 -11.93 -9.06
N GLU A 123 -27.77 -12.24 -9.10
CA GLU A 123 -28.85 -11.24 -9.12
C GLU A 123 -28.86 -10.29 -7.91
N ASP A 124 -28.38 -10.75 -6.75
CA ASP A 124 -28.35 -9.96 -5.51
C ASP A 124 -26.95 -9.42 -5.15
N PHE A 125 -25.97 -9.59 -6.04
CA PHE A 125 -24.57 -9.16 -5.85
C PHE A 125 -23.89 -9.72 -4.59
N SER A 126 -24.36 -10.84 -4.05
CA SER A 126 -23.70 -11.53 -2.92
C SER A 126 -22.62 -12.52 -3.36
N GLU A 127 -22.60 -12.91 -4.64
CA GLU A 127 -21.68 -13.90 -5.19
C GLU A 127 -21.13 -13.46 -6.56
N VAL A 128 -19.87 -13.78 -6.81
CA VAL A 128 -19.17 -13.50 -8.07
C VAL A 128 -18.50 -14.78 -8.56
N THR A 129 -18.78 -15.16 -9.81
CA THR A 129 -18.02 -16.17 -10.54
C THR A 129 -17.13 -15.50 -11.58
N PHE A 130 -16.11 -16.21 -12.06
CA PHE A 130 -15.22 -15.68 -13.08
C PHE A 130 -15.22 -16.61 -14.30
N SER A 131 -15.23 -16.03 -15.49
CA SER A 131 -15.16 -16.75 -16.75
C SER A 131 -14.00 -16.26 -17.62
N LEU A 132 -13.39 -17.16 -18.38
CA LEU A 132 -12.35 -16.83 -19.36
C LEU A 132 -12.84 -17.09 -20.78
N LYS A 133 -12.96 -16.02 -21.58
CA LYS A 133 -13.32 -16.13 -22.99
C LYS A 133 -12.17 -16.71 -23.81
N LYS A 134 -12.43 -17.78 -24.57
CA LYS A 134 -11.50 -18.31 -25.56
C LYS A 134 -11.99 -17.98 -26.96
N GLY A 135 -11.11 -17.42 -27.79
CA GLY A 135 -11.49 -16.87 -29.09
C GLY A 135 -12.17 -17.83 -30.07
N ASN A 136 -12.12 -19.16 -29.85
CA ASN A 136 -12.63 -20.17 -30.79
C ASN A 136 -13.35 -21.38 -30.14
N ASP A 137 -13.55 -21.44 -28.82
CA ASP A 137 -14.21 -22.56 -28.10
C ASP A 137 -14.96 -22.05 -26.86
N GLU A 138 -15.90 -22.85 -26.33
CA GLU A 138 -16.73 -22.55 -25.15
C GLU A 138 -15.96 -21.84 -24.03
N ASP A 139 -16.56 -20.77 -23.49
CA ASP A 139 -16.02 -20.00 -22.37
C ASP A 139 -15.72 -20.93 -21.19
N ILE A 140 -14.56 -20.78 -20.55
CA ILE A 140 -14.29 -21.50 -19.31
C ILE A 140 -15.01 -20.76 -18.19
N GLU A 141 -16.05 -21.37 -17.65
CA GLU A 141 -16.83 -20.85 -16.53
C GLU A 141 -16.24 -21.26 -15.17
N ASN A 142 -16.63 -20.53 -14.12
CA ASN A 142 -16.34 -20.83 -12.71
C ASN A 142 -14.86 -21.07 -12.40
N ILE A 143 -13.97 -20.19 -12.88
CA ILE A 143 -12.53 -20.31 -12.61
C ILE A 143 -12.11 -19.61 -11.32
N LYS A 144 -11.10 -20.18 -10.66
CA LYS A 144 -10.40 -19.51 -9.57
C LYS A 144 -9.32 -18.56 -10.12
N ILE A 145 -9.34 -17.32 -9.66
CA ILE A 145 -8.31 -16.33 -9.98
C ILE A 145 -7.20 -16.33 -8.93
N SER A 146 -6.04 -15.81 -9.30
CA SER A 146 -4.90 -15.67 -8.39
C SER A 146 -5.18 -14.67 -7.27
N LYS A 147 -4.37 -14.71 -6.20
CA LYS A 147 -4.49 -13.75 -5.08
C LYS A 147 -4.21 -12.31 -5.49
N GLY A 148 -3.33 -12.10 -6.48
CA GLY A 148 -3.11 -10.78 -7.05
C GLY A 148 -4.35 -10.28 -7.78
N GLU A 149 -4.93 -11.09 -8.67
CA GLU A 149 -6.16 -10.73 -9.38
C GLU A 149 -7.33 -10.50 -8.40
N GLU A 150 -7.46 -11.31 -7.35
CA GLU A 150 -8.48 -11.14 -6.30
C GLU A 150 -8.38 -9.76 -5.63
N SER A 151 -7.18 -9.35 -5.20
CA SER A 151 -6.98 -8.03 -4.59
C SER A 151 -7.22 -6.89 -5.58
N ASN A 152 -6.86 -7.05 -6.86
CA ASN A 152 -7.20 -6.05 -7.90
C ASN A 152 -8.70 -5.97 -8.18
N PHE A 153 -9.41 -7.10 -8.11
CA PHE A 153 -10.86 -7.10 -8.23
C PHE A 153 -11.48 -6.30 -7.08
N VAL A 154 -11.09 -6.56 -5.83
CA VAL A 154 -11.56 -5.80 -4.66
C VAL A 154 -11.21 -4.31 -4.78
N TRP A 155 -9.98 -4.00 -5.20
CA TRP A 155 -9.57 -2.62 -5.49
C TRP A 155 -10.45 -1.97 -6.55
N SER A 156 -10.84 -2.67 -7.61
CA SER A 156 -11.66 -2.13 -8.69
C SER A 156 -13.06 -1.74 -8.20
N ILE A 157 -13.61 -2.49 -7.24
CA ILE A 157 -14.86 -2.14 -6.56
C ILE A 157 -14.66 -0.85 -5.74
N PHE A 158 -13.58 -0.79 -4.94
CA PHE A 158 -13.30 0.37 -4.11
C PHE A 158 -13.00 1.62 -4.94
N TYR A 159 -12.24 1.49 -6.01
CA TYR A 159 -11.94 2.56 -6.94
C TYR A 159 -13.21 3.12 -7.59
N SER A 160 -14.14 2.25 -8.00
CA SER A 160 -15.43 2.69 -8.54
C SER A 160 -16.25 3.46 -7.49
N LEU A 161 -16.20 3.07 -6.21
CA LEU A 161 -16.78 3.88 -5.12
C LEU A 161 -16.07 5.24 -4.99
N LEU A 162 -14.75 5.30 -5.07
CA LEU A 162 -14.02 6.57 -4.96
C LEU A 162 -14.46 7.57 -6.04
N GLU A 163 -14.64 7.10 -7.27
CA GLU A 163 -15.12 7.94 -8.37
C GLU A 163 -16.52 8.50 -8.08
N GLN A 164 -17.44 7.65 -7.60
CA GLN A 164 -18.79 8.09 -7.20
C GLN A 164 -18.73 9.09 -6.04
N VAL A 165 -17.96 8.79 -4.98
CA VAL A 165 -17.82 9.67 -3.82
C VAL A 165 -17.33 11.06 -4.22
N VAL A 166 -16.29 11.12 -5.06
CA VAL A 166 -15.76 12.39 -5.55
C VAL A 166 -16.79 13.11 -6.42
N SER A 167 -17.47 12.41 -7.33
CA SER A 167 -18.52 12.98 -8.18
C SER A 167 -19.63 13.63 -7.36
N VAL A 168 -20.17 12.93 -6.37
CA VAL A 168 -21.24 13.43 -5.48
C VAL A 168 -20.77 14.63 -4.68
N LEU A 169 -19.62 14.52 -4.00
CA LEU A 169 -19.17 15.55 -3.08
C LEU A 169 -18.66 16.82 -3.77
N ASN A 170 -18.34 16.73 -5.07
CA ASN A 170 -18.00 17.90 -5.88
C ASN A 170 -19.20 18.80 -6.15
N VAL A 171 -20.44 18.32 -5.99
CA VAL A 171 -21.62 19.19 -6.04
C VAL A 171 -21.67 20.02 -4.76
N PRO A 172 -21.50 21.37 -4.83
CA PRO A 172 -21.32 22.19 -3.64
C PRO A 172 -22.57 22.27 -2.76
N GLU A 173 -23.74 22.41 -3.37
CA GLU A 173 -25.02 22.51 -2.68
C GLU A 173 -25.55 21.11 -2.33
N GLU A 174 -25.71 20.83 -1.04
CA GLU A 174 -26.18 19.52 -0.57
C GLU A 174 -27.55 19.13 -1.13
N SER A 175 -28.41 20.12 -1.42
CA SER A 175 -29.73 19.88 -2.01
C SER A 175 -29.69 19.41 -3.45
N ASP A 176 -28.59 19.67 -4.15
CA ASP A 176 -28.42 19.38 -5.58
C ASP A 176 -27.63 18.07 -5.80
N ARG A 177 -27.11 17.46 -4.72
CA ARG A 177 -26.46 16.16 -4.76
C ARG A 177 -27.46 15.07 -5.10
N GLU A 178 -27.03 14.08 -5.86
CA GLU A 178 -27.83 12.89 -6.16
C GLU A 178 -28.13 12.04 -4.91
N THR A 179 -27.37 12.22 -3.83
CA THR A 179 -27.59 11.56 -2.54
C THR A 179 -27.14 12.44 -1.38
N ASP A 180 -27.81 12.30 -0.24
CA ASP A 180 -27.41 12.87 1.05
C ASP A 180 -26.50 11.91 1.86
N LYS A 181 -26.43 10.63 1.47
CA LYS A 181 -25.70 9.57 2.19
C LYS A 181 -24.19 9.80 2.31
N LEU A 182 -23.64 10.71 1.51
CA LEU A 182 -22.21 11.02 1.53
C LEU A 182 -21.90 12.35 2.24
N ASN A 183 -22.91 13.14 2.62
CA ASN A 183 -22.71 14.50 3.12
C ASN A 183 -21.87 14.57 4.40
N GLN A 184 -21.89 13.50 5.21
CA GLN A 184 -21.10 13.42 6.45
C GLN A 184 -19.68 12.91 6.24
N LEU A 185 -19.31 12.50 5.02
CA LEU A 185 -18.02 11.89 4.75
C LEU A 185 -16.91 12.94 4.77
N GLU A 186 -15.96 12.79 5.69
CA GLU A 186 -14.85 13.72 5.90
C GLU A 186 -13.52 13.14 5.40
N TYR A 187 -13.34 11.82 5.50
CA TYR A 187 -12.06 11.15 5.24
C TYR A 187 -12.17 9.90 4.37
N ILE A 188 -11.15 9.68 3.55
CA ILE A 188 -10.85 8.40 2.90
C ILE A 188 -9.46 7.96 3.36
N PHE A 189 -9.37 6.75 3.92
CA PHE A 189 -8.11 6.14 4.33
C PHE A 189 -7.80 4.92 3.45
N ILE A 190 -6.71 4.98 2.69
CA ILE A 190 -6.28 3.89 1.80
C ILE A 190 -5.00 3.29 2.38
N ASP A 191 -5.11 2.08 2.92
CA ASP A 191 -3.97 1.33 3.43
C ASP A 191 -3.49 0.30 2.43
N ASP A 192 -2.33 0.60 1.87
CA ASP A 192 -1.49 -0.29 1.09
C ASP A 192 -2.27 -0.99 -0.02
N PRO A 193 -2.81 -0.22 -0.99
CA PRO A 193 -3.67 -0.78 -2.03
C PRO A 193 -2.88 -1.66 -3.01
N VAL A 194 -1.56 -1.74 -2.85
CA VAL A 194 -0.64 -2.38 -3.77
C VAL A 194 -0.73 -3.89 -3.64
N THR A 195 -0.76 -4.57 -4.78
CA THR A 195 -0.85 -6.03 -4.87
C THR A 195 0.47 -6.61 -5.40
N SER A 196 0.63 -7.93 -5.40
CA SER A 196 1.85 -8.60 -5.88
C SER A 196 2.05 -8.57 -7.41
N LEU A 197 1.55 -7.54 -8.09
CA LEU A 197 1.65 -7.34 -9.54
C LEU A 197 3.00 -6.76 -9.98
N ASP A 198 3.18 -6.64 -11.30
CA ASP A 198 4.33 -5.97 -11.91
C ASP A 198 4.30 -4.43 -11.71
N ASP A 199 5.47 -3.82 -11.92
CA ASP A 199 5.69 -2.38 -11.72
C ASP A 199 4.80 -1.50 -12.62
N ASN A 200 4.38 -1.96 -13.80
CA ASN A 200 3.58 -1.17 -14.73
C ASN A 200 2.14 -0.99 -14.23
N HIS A 201 1.52 -2.07 -13.76
CA HIS A 201 0.17 -2.01 -13.19
C HIS A 201 0.15 -1.14 -11.93
N LEU A 202 1.21 -1.24 -11.12
CA LEU A 202 1.34 -0.43 -9.93
C LEU A 202 1.41 1.08 -10.24
N ILE A 203 2.13 1.44 -11.31
CA ILE A 203 2.18 2.83 -11.82
C ILE A 203 0.78 3.25 -12.28
N GLN A 204 0.09 2.44 -13.08
CA GLN A 204 -1.24 2.78 -13.58
C GLN A 204 -2.25 3.00 -12.45
N MET A 205 -2.23 2.13 -11.44
CA MET A 205 -3.05 2.27 -10.23
C MET A 205 -2.77 3.58 -9.48
N ALA A 206 -1.50 3.94 -9.32
CA ALA A 206 -1.12 5.21 -8.68
C ALA A 206 -1.59 6.42 -9.49
N VAL A 207 -1.46 6.37 -10.82
CA VAL A 207 -1.93 7.42 -11.73
C VAL A 207 -3.45 7.57 -11.62
N ASN A 208 -4.22 6.48 -11.76
CA ASN A 208 -5.68 6.49 -11.65
C ASN A 208 -6.14 7.05 -10.29
N LEU A 209 -5.55 6.58 -9.20
CA LEU A 209 -5.86 7.09 -7.86
C LEU A 209 -5.55 8.59 -7.74
N SER A 210 -4.42 9.03 -8.30
CA SER A 210 -4.04 10.44 -8.28
C SER A 210 -5.02 11.32 -9.07
N ASP A 211 -5.56 10.82 -10.19
CA ASP A 211 -6.56 11.49 -11.00
C ASP A 211 -7.86 11.70 -10.23
N VAL A 212 -8.36 10.67 -9.55
CA VAL A 212 -9.57 10.78 -8.72
C VAL A 212 -9.38 11.80 -7.59
N ILE A 213 -8.23 11.76 -6.91
CA ILE A 213 -7.91 12.70 -5.83
C ILE A 213 -7.82 14.14 -6.35
N ARG A 214 -7.20 14.36 -7.52
CA ARG A 214 -7.11 15.71 -8.14
C ARG A 214 -8.47 16.25 -8.55
N LYS A 215 -9.38 15.39 -9.00
CA LYS A 215 -10.74 15.76 -9.36
C LYS A 215 -11.60 16.10 -8.14
N SER A 216 -11.21 15.71 -6.93
CA SER A 216 -11.91 16.14 -5.72
C SER A 216 -11.74 17.65 -5.53
N GLU A 217 -12.84 18.38 -5.60
CA GLU A 217 -12.92 19.82 -5.33
C GLU A 217 -13.46 20.10 -3.91
N SER A 218 -14.10 19.11 -3.30
CA SER A 218 -14.64 19.17 -1.94
C SER A 218 -13.59 19.20 -0.82
N ASP A 219 -14.04 19.36 0.42
CA ASP A 219 -13.20 19.31 1.63
C ASP A 219 -12.79 17.88 2.06
N LEU A 220 -13.12 16.88 1.25
CA LEU A 220 -12.78 15.48 1.49
C LEU A 220 -11.26 15.29 1.61
N LYS A 221 -10.83 14.62 2.68
CA LYS A 221 -9.40 14.39 2.99
C LYS A 221 -8.99 12.96 2.70
N PHE A 222 -7.79 12.80 2.15
CA PHE A 222 -7.21 11.50 1.77
C PHE A 222 -5.97 11.22 2.61
N ILE A 223 -5.93 10.04 3.23
CA ILE A 223 -4.75 9.51 3.92
C ILE A 223 -4.38 8.21 3.25
N ILE A 224 -3.17 8.13 2.72
CA ILE A 224 -2.70 6.97 1.95
C ILE A 224 -1.45 6.44 2.61
N THR A 225 -1.46 5.16 3.00
CA THR A 225 -0.27 4.44 3.48
C THR A 225 0.16 3.43 2.43
N THR A 226 1.47 3.23 2.26
CA THR A 226 1.98 2.16 1.37
C THR A 226 3.35 1.66 1.80
N HIS A 227 3.65 0.39 1.51
CA HIS A 227 5.00 -0.15 1.61
C HIS A 227 5.81 -0.07 0.31
N SER A 228 5.19 0.31 -0.80
CA SER A 228 5.86 0.35 -2.10
C SER A 228 6.51 1.72 -2.34
N PRO A 229 7.84 1.79 -2.47
CA PRO A 229 8.55 3.00 -2.85
C PRO A 229 8.09 3.56 -4.21
N LEU A 230 7.81 2.68 -5.18
CA LEU A 230 7.36 3.08 -6.51
C LEU A 230 6.00 3.75 -6.45
N PHE A 231 5.03 3.12 -5.78
CA PHE A 231 3.69 3.66 -5.62
C PHE A 231 3.70 5.00 -4.88
N TYR A 232 4.47 5.09 -3.78
CA TYR A 232 4.67 6.33 -3.05
C TYR A 232 5.22 7.44 -3.96
N ASN A 233 6.24 7.14 -4.76
CA ASN A 233 6.87 8.13 -5.65
C ASN A 233 5.95 8.65 -6.73
N VAL A 234 5.20 7.76 -7.39
CA VAL A 234 4.24 8.16 -8.41
C VAL A 234 3.19 9.08 -7.78
N LEU A 235 2.58 8.68 -6.66
CA LEU A 235 1.60 9.51 -5.96
C LEU A 235 2.19 10.85 -5.49
N TYR A 236 3.40 10.85 -4.92
CA TYR A 236 4.07 12.05 -4.44
C TYR A 236 4.21 13.08 -5.57
N ASN A 237 4.63 12.63 -6.76
CA ASN A 237 4.84 13.48 -7.93
C ASN A 237 3.51 13.92 -8.55
N GLU A 238 2.61 12.97 -8.81
CA GLU A 238 1.31 13.22 -9.44
C GLU A 238 0.43 14.16 -8.61
N LEU A 239 0.46 14.04 -7.28
CA LEU A 239 -0.29 14.90 -6.36
C LEU A 239 0.48 16.14 -5.94
N LYS A 240 1.71 16.34 -6.46
CA LYS A 240 2.58 17.48 -6.15
C LYS A 240 2.75 17.70 -4.65
N ILE A 241 2.95 16.60 -3.91
CA ILE A 241 3.16 16.62 -2.47
C ILE A 241 4.47 17.36 -2.18
N LYS A 242 4.46 18.24 -1.16
CA LYS A 242 5.66 18.98 -0.72
C LYS A 242 5.98 18.78 0.75
N ASN A 243 5.01 19.05 1.63
CA ASN A 243 5.18 19.02 3.08
C ASN A 243 4.19 18.06 3.79
N ASN A 244 3.54 17.19 3.02
CA ASN A 244 2.52 16.25 3.51
C ASN A 244 2.86 14.80 3.17
N GLY A 245 4.15 14.55 2.90
CA GLY A 245 4.72 13.23 2.72
C GLY A 245 5.42 12.82 4.01
N TYR A 246 5.19 11.59 4.46
CA TYR A 246 5.67 11.10 5.74
C TYR A 246 6.31 9.72 5.61
N MET A 247 7.19 9.41 6.55
CA MET A 247 7.65 8.06 6.83
C MET A 247 7.20 7.66 8.23
N LEU A 248 6.53 6.53 8.34
CA LEU A 248 6.18 5.92 9.61
C LEU A 248 7.24 4.87 9.96
N GLU A 249 7.96 5.11 11.05
CA GLU A 249 8.96 4.20 11.60
C GLU A 249 8.43 3.58 12.90
N LYS A 250 8.80 2.34 13.17
CA LYS A 250 8.51 1.65 14.44
C LYS A 250 9.83 1.30 15.11
N ASN A 251 10.01 1.82 16.31
CA ASN A 251 11.17 1.59 17.16
C ASN A 251 11.10 0.21 17.82
N GLU A 252 12.25 -0.31 18.26
CA GLU A 252 12.33 -1.61 18.95
C GLU A 252 11.52 -1.67 20.26
N ASP A 253 11.42 -0.53 20.96
CA ASP A 253 10.59 -0.39 22.18
C ASP A 253 9.07 -0.40 21.89
N GLY A 254 8.69 -0.50 20.61
CA GLY A 254 7.31 -0.53 20.15
C GLY A 254 6.69 0.84 19.90
N SER A 255 7.43 1.92 20.14
CA SER A 255 6.99 3.29 19.85
C SER A 255 7.13 3.63 18.36
N TYR A 256 6.50 4.73 17.95
CA TYR A 256 6.37 5.15 16.56
C TYR A 256 6.89 6.57 16.34
N GLU A 257 7.42 6.81 15.14
CA GLU A 257 7.84 8.14 14.69
C GLU A 257 7.22 8.42 13.31
N LEU A 258 6.71 9.65 13.13
CA LEU A 258 6.18 10.13 11.86
C LEU A 258 7.04 11.28 11.36
N ASP A 259 8.04 10.93 10.56
CA ASP A 259 8.99 11.89 10.02
C ASP A 259 8.42 12.57 8.78
N THR A 260 8.35 13.89 8.80
CA THR A 260 8.00 14.68 7.61
C THR A 260 9.14 14.59 6.61
N LYS A 261 8.84 14.20 5.37
CA LYS A 261 9.81 14.22 4.28
C LYS A 261 9.71 15.56 3.56
N PHE A 262 10.86 16.22 3.43
CA PHE A 262 11.02 17.46 2.68
C PHE A 262 11.73 17.13 1.37
N GLY A 263 11.12 17.50 0.24
CA GLY A 263 11.75 17.28 -1.06
C GLY A 263 11.00 17.90 -2.22
N ASP A 264 11.69 18.72 -3.01
CA ASP A 264 11.25 19.01 -4.37
C ASP A 264 11.32 17.71 -5.18
N SER A 265 10.35 17.48 -6.06
CA SER A 265 10.10 16.21 -6.76
C SER A 265 11.28 15.65 -7.56
N ASN A 266 12.38 16.39 -7.71
CA ASN A 266 13.61 15.95 -8.36
C ASN A 266 14.74 15.53 -7.40
N GLU A 267 14.63 15.73 -6.08
CA GLU A 267 15.75 15.45 -5.16
C GLU A 267 15.45 14.44 -4.03
N ASN A 268 14.22 14.24 -3.55
CA ASN A 268 14.07 13.68 -2.19
C ASN A 268 12.92 12.68 -1.93
N PHE A 269 12.72 11.74 -2.85
CA PHE A 269 12.48 10.34 -2.45
C PHE A 269 13.31 9.42 -3.33
N SER A 270 14.62 9.55 -3.19
CA SER A 270 15.47 8.39 -3.43
C SER A 270 15.29 7.51 -2.20
N TYR A 271 14.40 6.53 -2.29
CA TYR A 271 14.31 5.44 -1.32
C TYR A 271 15.71 4.99 -0.88
N HIS A 272 16.66 4.95 -1.81
CA HIS A 272 18.06 4.69 -1.55
C HIS A 272 18.75 5.74 -0.66
N HIS A 273 18.59 7.04 -0.90
CA HIS A 273 19.10 8.07 0.04
C HIS A 273 18.50 7.92 1.43
N HIS A 274 17.21 7.58 1.54
CA HIS A 274 16.60 7.34 2.84
C HIS A 274 17.17 6.09 3.53
N LEU A 275 17.32 4.98 2.81
CA LEU A 275 17.97 3.78 3.33
C LEU A 275 19.42 4.08 3.78
N ILE A 276 20.17 4.84 2.98
CA ILE A 276 21.51 5.31 3.33
C ILE A 276 21.46 6.15 4.60
N GLY A 277 20.50 7.07 4.74
CA GLY A 277 20.32 7.91 5.92
C GLY A 277 19.99 7.11 7.19
N ILE A 278 19.12 6.10 7.09
CA ILE A 278 18.85 5.17 8.21
C ILE A 278 20.15 4.47 8.60
N LEU A 279 20.88 3.93 7.63
CA LEU A 279 22.14 3.22 7.88
C LEU A 279 23.20 4.14 8.48
N LYS A 280 23.38 5.37 7.97
CA LYS A 280 24.32 6.36 8.50
C LYS A 280 23.99 6.70 9.96
N ARG A 281 22.73 7.05 10.27
CA ARG A 281 22.29 7.32 11.65
C ARG A 281 22.56 6.14 12.59
N ALA A 282 22.22 4.92 12.16
CA ALA A 282 22.46 3.72 12.95
C ALA A 282 23.95 3.43 13.19
N ILE A 283 24.80 3.70 12.19
CA ILE A 283 26.26 3.59 12.32
C ILE A 283 26.80 4.65 13.30
N GLU A 284 26.37 5.91 13.17
CA GLU A 284 26.80 7.04 14.00
C GLU A 284 26.39 6.87 15.46
N GLU A 285 25.18 6.39 15.72
CA GLU A 285 24.67 6.13 17.07
C GLU A 285 25.11 4.77 17.64
N ASN A 286 25.87 3.96 16.88
CA ASN A 286 26.23 2.57 17.18
C ASN A 286 25.03 1.64 17.47
N LYS A 287 23.89 1.93 16.84
CA LYS A 287 22.61 1.20 16.93
C LYS A 287 22.32 0.36 15.68
N VAL A 288 23.36 -0.25 15.11
CA VAL A 288 23.16 -1.15 13.96
C VAL A 288 22.51 -2.46 14.44
N GLU A 289 21.23 -2.59 14.12
CA GLU A 289 20.36 -3.75 14.34
C GLU A 289 20.21 -4.64 13.10
N LYS A 290 19.56 -5.80 13.25
CA LYS A 290 19.40 -6.81 12.18
C LYS A 290 18.75 -6.27 10.91
N TYR A 291 17.70 -5.45 11.04
CA TYR A 291 16.96 -4.96 9.89
C TYR A 291 17.81 -4.07 8.97
N HIS A 292 18.86 -3.44 9.51
CA HIS A 292 19.82 -2.65 8.73
C HIS A 292 20.56 -3.49 7.68
N PHE A 293 20.82 -4.77 7.94
CA PHE A 293 21.42 -5.67 6.94
C PHE A 293 20.49 -5.89 5.75
N THR A 294 19.18 -5.95 6.00
CA THR A 294 18.16 -6.01 4.95
C THR A 294 18.16 -4.73 4.12
N LEU A 295 18.24 -3.56 4.75
CA LEU A 295 18.31 -2.28 4.04
C LEU A 295 19.58 -2.19 3.18
N LEU A 296 20.72 -2.59 3.74
CA LEU A 296 22.00 -2.60 3.04
C LEU A 296 21.97 -3.53 1.82
N ARG A 297 21.43 -4.75 1.96
CA ARG A 297 21.26 -5.66 0.81
C ARG A 297 20.36 -5.06 -0.26
N ASN A 298 19.23 -4.45 0.13
CA ASN A 298 18.31 -3.82 -0.83
C ASN A 298 19.01 -2.70 -1.64
N LEU A 299 19.93 -1.95 -1.01
CA LEU A 299 20.75 -0.96 -1.71
C LEU A 299 21.68 -1.61 -2.74
N TYR A 300 22.38 -2.67 -2.34
CA TYR A 300 23.28 -3.41 -3.24
C TYR A 300 22.53 -4.06 -4.42
N GLU A 301 21.35 -4.65 -4.18
CA GLU A 301 20.52 -5.24 -5.24
C GLU A 301 20.10 -4.19 -6.26
N LYS A 302 19.68 -3.02 -5.80
CA LYS A 302 19.24 -1.95 -6.68
C LYS A 302 20.39 -1.34 -7.46
N ALA A 303 21.55 -1.15 -6.82
CA ALA A 303 22.76 -0.71 -7.49
C ALA A 303 23.26 -1.73 -8.54
N ALA A 304 23.24 -3.02 -8.21
CA ALA A 304 23.65 -4.10 -9.10
C ALA A 304 22.73 -4.19 -10.33
N ASN A 305 21.41 -4.16 -10.12
CA ASN A 305 20.43 -4.15 -11.21
C ASN A 305 20.63 -2.93 -12.13
N PHE A 306 20.85 -1.75 -11.56
CA PHE A 306 21.11 -0.53 -12.33
C PHE A 306 22.39 -0.64 -13.18
N LEU A 307 23.44 -1.23 -12.62
CA LEU A 307 24.74 -1.39 -13.28
C LEU A 307 24.81 -2.60 -14.23
N GLY A 308 23.75 -3.42 -14.31
CA GLY A 308 23.69 -4.59 -15.18
C GLY A 308 24.44 -5.82 -14.64
N TYR A 309 24.64 -5.92 -13.32
CA TYR A 309 25.17 -7.14 -12.69
C TYR A 309 24.07 -8.19 -12.53
N GLU A 310 24.39 -9.47 -12.75
CA GLU A 310 23.45 -10.58 -12.54
C GLU A 310 23.14 -10.83 -11.05
N LYS A 311 24.12 -10.60 -10.16
CA LYS A 311 23.97 -10.79 -8.72
C LYS A 311 24.46 -9.56 -7.96
N TRP A 312 23.73 -9.19 -6.92
CA TRP A 312 24.12 -8.09 -6.05
C TRP A 312 25.47 -8.30 -5.36
N SER A 313 25.81 -9.56 -5.06
CA SER A 313 27.08 -9.93 -4.43
C SER A 313 28.29 -9.61 -5.31
N ASP A 314 28.10 -9.48 -6.63
CA ASP A 314 29.18 -9.16 -7.55
C ASP A 314 29.67 -7.71 -7.40
N LEU A 315 28.85 -6.85 -6.79
CA LEU A 315 29.18 -5.45 -6.47
C LEU A 315 29.89 -5.32 -5.10
N LEU A 316 30.00 -6.40 -4.31
CA LEU A 316 30.72 -6.36 -3.03
C LEU A 316 32.23 -6.16 -3.21
N PRO A 317 32.93 -5.65 -2.17
CA PRO A 317 34.39 -5.59 -2.14
C PRO A 317 35.04 -6.97 -2.27
N ASP A 318 36.38 -7.00 -2.38
CA ASP A 318 37.18 -8.23 -2.28
C ASP A 318 36.73 -9.08 -1.08
N ASP A 319 36.81 -10.41 -1.17
CA ASP A 319 36.15 -11.36 -0.24
C ASP A 319 34.61 -11.36 -0.29
N LYS A 320 34.05 -11.15 -1.50
CA LYS A 320 32.60 -11.12 -1.79
C LYS A 320 31.79 -12.21 -1.10
N GLU A 321 32.27 -13.46 -1.09
CA GLU A 321 31.57 -14.59 -0.47
C GLU A 321 31.42 -14.43 1.06
N VAL A 322 32.43 -13.88 1.73
CA VAL A 322 32.42 -13.65 3.18
C VAL A 322 31.39 -12.58 3.53
N TYR A 323 31.44 -11.45 2.82
CA TYR A 323 30.49 -10.35 3.02
C TYR A 323 29.06 -10.75 2.66
N ALA A 324 28.87 -11.44 1.53
CA ALA A 324 27.57 -11.94 1.12
C ALA A 324 26.99 -12.87 2.20
N LYS A 325 27.76 -13.83 2.69
CA LYS A 325 27.33 -14.73 3.76
C LYS A 325 26.97 -13.95 5.04
N ARG A 326 27.76 -12.95 5.42
CA ARG A 326 27.50 -12.16 6.63
C ARG A 326 26.23 -11.33 6.53
N VAL A 327 25.97 -10.71 5.38
CA VAL A 327 24.70 -10.00 5.11
C VAL A 327 23.54 -10.98 5.09
N MET A 328 23.71 -12.13 4.45
CA MET A 328 22.69 -13.18 4.36
C MET A 328 22.32 -13.79 5.71
N ASN A 329 23.25 -13.89 6.66
CA ASN A 329 22.98 -14.39 8.01
C ASN A 329 21.90 -13.58 8.75
N PHE A 330 21.77 -12.29 8.42
CA PHE A 330 20.77 -11.39 8.99
C PHE A 330 19.59 -11.13 8.03
N TYR A 331 19.61 -11.74 6.85
CA TYR A 331 18.60 -11.55 5.82
C TYR A 331 17.58 -12.68 5.83
N SER A 332 16.50 -12.51 6.59
CA SER A 332 15.39 -13.45 6.64
C SER A 332 14.35 -13.10 5.56
N HIS A 333 14.42 -13.73 4.38
CA HIS A 333 13.41 -13.48 3.35
C HIS A 333 12.17 -14.37 3.42
N ARG A 334 12.23 -15.50 4.12
CA ARG A 334 11.10 -16.41 4.36
C ARG A 334 11.63 -17.61 5.13
N THR A 335 11.65 -17.51 6.44
CA THR A 335 11.62 -18.70 7.31
C THR A 335 11.14 -18.25 8.68
N LEU A 336 9.85 -18.50 8.91
CA LEU A 336 9.37 -18.94 10.22
C LEU A 336 10.33 -20.02 10.71
N LEU A 337 11.17 -19.70 11.68
CA LEU A 337 11.69 -20.60 12.70
C LEU A 337 12.31 -19.69 13.76
N ASN A 338 11.83 -19.85 14.98
CA ASN A 338 12.30 -19.26 16.22
C ASN A 338 13.76 -19.64 16.55
N GLU A 339 14.71 -19.40 15.65
CA GLU A 339 16.10 -19.27 16.05
C GLU A 339 16.32 -17.79 16.37
N GLU A 340 16.54 -17.51 17.65
CA GLU A 340 17.01 -16.21 18.14
C GLU A 340 18.28 -15.85 17.37
N VAL A 341 18.13 -15.16 16.23
CA VAL A 341 19.25 -14.51 15.56
C VAL A 341 19.85 -13.60 16.64
N LYS A 342 21.13 -13.76 16.97
CA LYS A 342 21.78 -12.90 17.97
C LYS A 342 21.76 -11.45 17.49
N GLU A 343 21.77 -10.50 18.42
CA GLU A 343 22.09 -9.12 18.08
C GLU A 343 23.43 -9.06 17.33
N PRO A 344 23.57 -8.17 16.33
CA PRO A 344 24.82 -8.03 15.59
C PRO A 344 25.97 -7.72 16.55
N THR A 345 27.03 -8.53 16.48
CA THR A 345 28.29 -8.26 17.16
C THR A 345 28.91 -6.96 16.65
N GLU A 346 29.77 -6.32 17.44
CA GLU A 346 30.45 -5.08 17.00
C GLU A 346 31.19 -5.25 15.66
N ALA A 347 31.78 -6.43 15.40
CA ALA A 347 32.40 -6.74 14.11
C ALA A 347 31.39 -6.80 12.94
N GLU A 348 30.17 -7.25 13.20
CA GLU A 348 29.07 -7.25 12.22
C GLU A 348 28.55 -5.83 11.99
N LYS A 349 28.43 -5.00 13.04
CA LYS A 349 28.08 -3.58 12.90
C LYS A 349 29.12 -2.82 12.06
N GLN A 350 30.41 -3.05 12.29
CA GLN A 350 31.48 -2.47 11.46
C GLN A 350 31.43 -2.98 10.02
N THR A 351 30.93 -4.19 9.78
CA THR A 351 30.73 -4.69 8.41
C THR A 351 29.67 -3.87 7.67
N VAL A 352 28.58 -3.48 8.34
CA VAL A 352 27.56 -2.60 7.73
C VAL A 352 28.16 -1.26 7.33
N LYS A 353 28.98 -0.67 8.20
CA LYS A 353 29.70 0.58 7.91
C LYS A 353 30.60 0.44 6.68
N LEU A 354 31.47 -0.57 6.68
CA LEU A 354 32.40 -0.83 5.58
C LEU A 354 31.67 -1.00 4.24
N LEU A 355 30.59 -1.80 4.23
CA LEU A 355 29.84 -2.08 3.01
C LEU A 355 29.05 -0.85 2.54
N LEU A 356 28.51 -0.04 3.46
CA LEU A 356 27.85 1.21 3.08
C LEU A 356 28.84 2.20 2.47
N GLU A 357 30.00 2.41 3.11
CA GLU A 357 31.06 3.30 2.60
C GLU A 357 31.54 2.80 1.23
N HIS A 358 31.83 1.51 1.10
CA HIS A 358 32.19 0.91 -0.18
C HIS A 358 31.15 1.15 -1.27
N LEU A 359 29.86 0.97 -0.95
CA LEU A 359 28.78 1.19 -1.91
C LEU A 359 28.71 2.67 -2.31
N ILE A 360 28.86 3.61 -1.38
CA ILE A 360 28.83 5.05 -1.69
C ILE A 360 30.04 5.46 -2.53
N ASP A 361 31.24 4.97 -2.19
CA ASP A 361 32.50 5.37 -2.84
C ASP A 361 32.66 4.79 -4.25
N ASN A 362 32.29 3.51 -4.44
CA ASN A 362 32.45 2.84 -5.74
C ASN A 362 31.29 3.11 -6.69
N ALA A 363 30.11 3.37 -6.16
CA ALA A 363 28.98 3.73 -6.96
C ALA A 363 29.10 5.25 -7.22
N LYS A 364 29.68 5.64 -8.37
CA LYS A 364 29.84 7.04 -8.85
C LYS A 364 28.52 7.86 -8.97
N PHE A 365 27.45 7.43 -8.33
CA PHE A 365 26.09 7.96 -8.35
C PHE A 365 25.84 9.04 -7.30
N TRP A 366 26.70 9.16 -6.30
CA TRP A 366 26.40 9.94 -5.10
C TRP A 366 27.42 11.07 -4.95
N LYS A 367 26.99 12.30 -5.26
CA LYS A 367 27.63 13.51 -4.75
C LYS A 367 26.68 14.12 -3.73
N GLU A 368 27.10 14.21 -2.48
CA GLU A 368 26.45 15.13 -1.55
C GLU A 368 26.51 16.53 -2.19
N ALA A 369 25.37 17.20 -2.27
CA ALA A 369 25.39 18.63 -2.56
C ALA A 369 26.05 19.32 -1.36
N GLU A 370 27.14 20.03 -1.62
CA GLU A 370 27.82 20.87 -0.62
C GLU A 370 26.90 21.95 -0.04
#